data_AF-A0A2T2VL71-F1
#
_entry.id   AF-A0A2T2VL71-F1
#
_cell.length_a   1.000
_cell.length_b   1.000
_cell.length_c   1.000
_cell.angle_alpha   90.00
_cell.angle_beta   90.00
_cell.angle_gamma   90.00
#
_symmetry.space_group_name_H-M   'P 1'
#
loop_
_entity.id
_entity.type
_entity.pdbx_description
1 polymer ?
#
loop_
_entity_poly.entity_id
_entity_poly.type
_entity_poly.pdbx_seq_one_letter_code
_entity_poly.pdbx_strand_id
1 'polypeptide(L)'
;MTKILNKGKLLTCTLLFTFICSQQLSGANPVDSTSHNNALSIIGVGDIMLGTNFPSPKYLPPDVMALLNPVNKELQDADVTFGNLEGALLDSGQLVKNCEDTTKCYAFRMPTSYIHPINCAGFDLISLANNHSGDFGRKGRLSTIEALRSAGIHAGGLTSKPAVIFER
;
A
#
# COMPACT_ATOMS: atom_id res chain seq x y z
N MET A 1 9.08 9.92 58.44
CA MET A 1 7.73 9.90 57.83
C MET A 1 7.84 9.14 56.52
N THR A 2 7.18 8.00 56.49
CA THR A 2 7.15 6.95 55.47
C THR A 2 6.59 7.45 54.14
N LYS A 3 7.13 6.99 53.00
CA LYS A 3 6.42 6.22 51.94
C LYS A 3 7.30 6.12 50.66
N ILE A 4 7.77 4.89 50.32
CA ILE A 4 7.23 3.95 49.30
C ILE A 4 7.66 4.36 47.87
N LEU A 5 8.69 3.72 47.29
CA LEU A 5 8.63 2.59 46.31
C LEU A 5 7.84 2.97 45.04
N ASN A 6 8.41 2.85 43.83
CA ASN A 6 8.45 1.55 43.15
C ASN A 6 9.54 1.50 42.05
N LYS A 7 10.53 0.63 42.24
CA LYS A 7 11.33 0.04 41.15
C LYS A 7 10.77 -1.36 40.90
N GLY A 8 10.54 -1.72 39.64
CA GLY A 8 10.20 -3.07 39.24
C GLY A 8 9.21 -3.08 38.08
N LYS A 9 9.26 -3.99 37.12
CA LYS A 9 10.07 -5.18 36.92
C LYS A 9 10.05 -5.48 35.43
N LEU A 10 11.21 -5.82 34.88
CA LEU A 10 11.37 -6.55 33.63
C LEU A 10 10.72 -7.92 33.84
N LEU A 11 9.66 -8.24 33.11
CA LEU A 11 9.06 -9.59 33.10
C LEU A 11 9.20 -10.16 31.68
N THR A 12 10.28 -10.90 31.50
CA THR A 12 10.46 -11.88 30.42
C THR A 12 9.42 -12.98 30.57
N CYS A 13 8.58 -13.17 29.55
CA CYS A 13 7.66 -14.30 29.49
C CYS A 13 8.37 -15.46 28.79
N THR A 14 8.94 -16.36 29.60
CA THR A 14 9.60 -17.59 29.18
C THR A 14 8.58 -18.59 28.64
N LEU A 15 8.86 -19.13 27.44
CA LEU A 15 8.16 -20.28 26.88
C LEU A 15 8.17 -21.46 27.87
N LEU A 16 6.99 -22.02 28.15
CA LEU A 16 6.87 -23.36 28.74
C LEU A 16 6.44 -24.35 27.64
N PHE A 17 7.37 -25.23 27.26
CA PHE A 17 7.07 -26.48 26.57
C PHE A 17 6.65 -27.52 27.62
N THR A 18 5.41 -28.02 27.55
CA THR A 18 5.01 -29.27 28.21
C THR A 18 4.51 -30.25 27.17
N PHE A 19 5.32 -31.28 26.96
CA PHE A 19 5.02 -32.46 26.15
C PHE A 19 4.22 -33.42 27.04
N ILE A 20 2.95 -33.66 26.72
CA ILE A 20 2.20 -34.80 27.26
C ILE A 20 1.65 -35.59 26.06
N CYS A 21 2.28 -36.73 25.83
CA CYS A 21 1.84 -37.76 24.91
C CYS A 21 0.79 -38.63 25.63
N SER A 22 -0.45 -38.59 25.15
CA SER A 22 -1.46 -39.60 25.44
C SER A 22 -1.99 -40.10 24.10
N GLN A 23 -1.59 -41.31 23.71
CA GLN A 23 -2.17 -41.98 22.55
C GLN A 23 -3.53 -42.56 22.94
N GLN A 24 -4.57 -42.11 22.25
CA GLN A 24 -5.85 -42.81 22.15
C GLN A 24 -5.94 -43.37 20.73
N LEU A 25 -5.80 -44.70 20.60
CA LEU A 25 -6.08 -45.41 19.35
C LEU A 25 -7.59 -45.48 19.15
N SER A 26 -8.12 -44.61 18.29
CA SER A 26 -9.45 -44.75 17.72
C SER A 26 -9.33 -44.76 16.21
N GLY A 27 -9.57 -45.94 15.63
CA GLY A 27 -9.60 -46.16 14.19
C GLY A 27 -10.76 -45.43 13.55
N ALA A 28 -10.43 -44.31 12.92
CA ALA A 28 -11.02 -43.84 11.68
C ALA A 28 -9.95 -42.95 11.07
N ASN A 29 -9.42 -43.29 9.89
CA ASN A 29 -8.62 -42.33 9.14
C ASN A 29 -9.51 -41.10 8.93
N PRO A 30 -9.18 -39.92 9.47
CA PRO A 30 -9.81 -38.73 8.97
C PRO A 30 -9.42 -38.68 7.50
N VAL A 31 -10.42 -38.80 6.62
CA VAL A 31 -10.26 -38.30 5.26
C VAL A 31 -9.92 -36.85 5.46
N ASP A 32 -8.65 -36.52 5.27
CA ASP A 32 -8.16 -35.15 5.26
C ASP A 32 -8.82 -34.47 4.06
N SER A 33 -10.05 -34.02 4.27
CA SER A 33 -10.80 -33.18 3.36
C SER A 33 -10.45 -31.72 3.65
N THR A 34 -9.18 -31.41 3.91
CA THR A 34 -8.66 -30.09 3.59
C THR A 34 -8.63 -29.97 2.08
N SER A 35 -9.81 -29.75 1.50
CA SER A 35 -9.92 -29.02 0.24
C SER A 35 -9.23 -27.69 0.51
N HIS A 36 -7.92 -27.63 0.28
CA HIS A 36 -7.22 -26.36 0.17
C HIS A 36 -7.99 -25.59 -0.89
N ASN A 37 -8.70 -24.58 -0.44
CA ASN A 37 -9.41 -23.69 -1.34
C ASN A 37 -8.30 -22.91 -2.03
N ASN A 38 -7.75 -23.45 -3.12
CA ASN A 38 -6.66 -22.89 -3.91
C ASN A 38 -7.13 -21.64 -4.70
N ALA A 39 -8.21 -21.00 -4.26
CA ALA A 39 -8.76 -19.81 -4.86
C ALA A 39 -7.96 -18.61 -4.34
N LEU A 40 -7.35 -17.88 -5.27
CA LEU A 40 -6.72 -16.60 -4.99
C LEU A 40 -7.79 -15.51 -5.06
N SER A 41 -7.87 -14.69 -4.01
CA SER A 41 -8.70 -13.49 -3.96
C SER A 41 -7.91 -12.27 -4.40
N ILE A 42 -8.44 -11.51 -5.36
CA ILE A 42 -7.82 -10.30 -5.87
C ILE A 42 -8.82 -9.15 -5.76
N ILE A 43 -8.39 -8.05 -5.14
CA ILE A 43 -9.11 -6.78 -5.18
C ILE A 43 -8.41 -5.82 -6.13
N GLY A 44 -9.19 -5.25 -7.03
CA GLY A 44 -8.74 -4.23 -7.97
C GLY A 44 -9.49 -2.93 -7.75
N VAL A 45 -8.75 -1.83 -7.63
CA VAL A 45 -9.33 -0.48 -7.68
C VAL A 45 -8.91 0.23 -8.97
N GLY A 46 -9.71 1.22 -9.36
CA GLY A 46 -9.38 2.10 -10.47
C GLY A 46 -8.32 3.15 -10.10
N ASP A 47 -8.51 4.34 -10.63
CA ASP A 47 -7.59 5.46 -10.47
C ASP A 47 -7.55 5.99 -9.03
N ILE A 48 -6.38 5.90 -8.41
CA ILE A 48 -6.07 6.42 -7.08
C ILE A 48 -5.60 7.86 -7.26
N MET A 49 -6.52 8.79 -7.03
CA MET A 49 -6.28 10.22 -7.09
C MET A 49 -6.56 10.87 -5.73
N LEU A 50 -5.52 10.99 -4.89
CA LEU A 50 -5.65 11.49 -3.52
C LEU A 50 -5.59 13.02 -3.39
N GLY A 51 -5.58 13.74 -4.52
CA GLY A 51 -5.45 15.20 -4.58
C GLY A 51 -4.22 15.63 -5.39
N THR A 52 -4.05 16.93 -5.60
CA THR A 52 -2.88 17.48 -6.31
C THR A 52 -2.39 18.75 -5.65
N ASN A 53 -1.08 18.98 -5.67
CA ASN A 53 -0.50 20.26 -5.27
C ASN A 53 -0.20 21.19 -6.46
N PHE A 54 -0.71 20.84 -7.64
CA PHE A 54 -0.56 21.62 -8.87
C PHE A 54 -1.91 22.15 -9.37
N PRO A 55 -2.00 23.40 -9.85
CA PRO A 55 -0.98 24.46 -9.73
C PRO A 55 -0.85 25.01 -8.30
N SER A 56 -1.66 24.53 -7.36
CA SER A 56 -1.71 25.03 -5.99
C SER A 56 -1.93 23.90 -4.98
N PRO A 57 -1.32 23.96 -3.77
CA PRO A 57 -1.54 22.98 -2.70
C PRO A 57 -2.97 22.97 -2.15
N LYS A 58 -3.81 23.96 -2.47
CA LYS A 58 -5.21 24.02 -2.01
C LYS A 58 -6.09 22.87 -2.52
N TYR A 59 -5.65 22.14 -3.55
CA TYR A 59 -6.35 20.97 -4.10
C TYR A 59 -5.94 19.66 -3.42
N LEU A 60 -5.07 19.72 -2.40
CA LEU A 60 -4.83 18.60 -1.52
C LEU A 60 -5.93 18.53 -0.46
N PRO A 61 -6.36 17.32 -0.06
CA PRO A 61 -7.25 17.16 1.08
C PRO A 61 -6.55 17.63 2.37
N PRO A 62 -7.31 18.13 3.36
CA PRO A 62 -6.76 18.48 4.67
C PRO A 62 -6.26 17.25 5.44
N ASP A 63 -6.93 16.11 5.25
CA ASP A 63 -6.54 14.80 5.78
C ASP A 63 -6.60 13.77 4.66
N VAL A 64 -5.43 13.33 4.19
CA VAL A 64 -5.33 12.31 3.14
C VAL A 64 -5.68 10.91 3.64
N MET A 65 -5.48 10.62 4.93
CA MET A 65 -5.77 9.30 5.50
C MET A 65 -7.27 9.02 5.48
N ALA A 66 -8.09 10.05 5.73
CA ALA A 66 -9.55 9.96 5.69
C ALA A 66 -10.11 9.51 4.33
N LEU A 67 -9.36 9.62 3.23
CA LEU A 67 -9.80 9.18 1.90
C LEU A 67 -9.81 7.65 1.75
N LEU A 68 -8.84 6.95 2.34
CA LEU A 68 -8.70 5.49 2.21
C LEU A 68 -9.10 4.73 3.47
N ASN A 69 -8.98 5.33 4.66
CA ASN A 69 -9.32 4.69 5.93
C ASN A 69 -10.68 3.96 5.96
N PRO A 70 -11.76 4.50 5.38
CA PRO A 70 -13.06 3.84 5.38
C PRO A 70 -13.11 2.50 4.62
N VAL A 71 -12.15 2.24 3.71
CA VAL A 71 -12.09 1.03 2.87
C VAL A 71 -10.87 0.16 3.15
N ASN A 72 -9.99 0.55 4.10
CA ASN A 72 -8.77 -0.21 4.39
C ASN A 72 -9.07 -1.67 4.75
N LYS A 73 -10.15 -1.94 5.49
CA LYS A 73 -10.49 -3.30 5.90
C LYS A 73 -10.80 -4.17 4.69
N GLU A 74 -11.62 -3.66 3.78
CA GLU A 74 -12.02 -4.34 2.56
C GLU A 74 -10.80 -4.56 1.65
N LEU A 75 -9.97 -3.53 1.47
CA LEU A 75 -8.76 -3.62 0.65
C LEU A 75 -7.70 -4.57 1.24
N GLN A 76 -7.69 -4.80 2.54
CA GLN A 76 -6.77 -5.74 3.19
C GLN A 76 -7.27 -7.19 3.21
N ASP A 77 -8.54 -7.44 2.86
CA ASP A 77 -9.20 -8.76 2.95
C ASP A 77 -8.97 -9.65 1.72
N ALA A 78 -7.94 -9.35 0.91
CA ALA A 78 -7.60 -10.11 -0.28
C ALA A 78 -6.14 -10.60 -0.26
N ASP A 79 -5.90 -11.69 -0.99
CA ASP A 79 -4.56 -12.26 -1.20
C ASP A 79 -3.69 -11.36 -2.08
N VAL A 80 -4.28 -10.54 -2.95
CA VAL A 80 -3.58 -9.46 -3.66
C VAL A 80 -4.51 -8.26 -3.83
N THR A 81 -4.04 -7.08 -3.47
CA THR A 81 -4.74 -5.82 -3.73
C THR A 81 -3.94 -4.97 -4.70
N PHE A 82 -4.56 -4.62 -5.81
CA PHE A 82 -3.96 -3.81 -6.88
C PHE A 82 -4.75 -2.53 -7.15
N GLY A 83 -4.05 -1.49 -7.61
CA GLY A 83 -4.68 -0.24 -8.03
C GLY A 83 -3.95 0.45 -9.18
N ASN A 84 -4.55 1.50 -9.76
CA ASN A 84 -3.91 2.34 -10.77
C ASN A 84 -3.60 3.71 -10.19
N LEU A 85 -2.36 4.19 -10.22
CA LEU A 85 -2.03 5.50 -9.66
C LEU A 85 -2.23 6.60 -10.69
N GLU A 86 -3.10 7.56 -10.36
CA GLU A 86 -3.44 8.72 -11.18
C GLU A 86 -2.43 9.86 -10.92
N GLY A 87 -1.37 9.91 -11.72
CA GLY A 87 -0.36 10.98 -11.64
C GLY A 87 1.00 10.53 -11.09
N ALA A 88 1.68 11.42 -10.37
CA ALA A 88 3.02 11.19 -9.83
C ALA A 88 3.15 11.54 -8.35
N LEU A 89 3.88 10.69 -7.60
CA LEU A 89 4.35 10.99 -6.24
C LEU A 89 5.67 11.76 -6.36
N LEU A 90 5.62 13.07 -6.17
CA LEU A 90 6.76 13.97 -6.38
C LEU A 90 6.61 15.26 -5.55
N ASP A 91 7.60 15.57 -4.72
CA ASP A 91 7.55 16.78 -3.87
C ASP A 91 7.86 18.07 -4.63
N SER A 92 8.71 18.00 -5.65
CA SER A 92 9.08 19.15 -6.48
C SER A 92 9.44 18.76 -7.90
N GLY A 93 9.05 19.59 -8.87
CA GLY A 93 9.38 19.41 -10.28
C GLY A 93 8.55 20.32 -11.17
N GLN A 94 9.05 20.59 -12.38
CA GLN A 94 8.31 21.40 -13.35
C GLN A 94 7.26 20.52 -14.05
N LEU A 95 6.16 21.16 -14.43
CA LEU A 95 5.18 20.56 -15.34
C LEU A 95 5.87 20.26 -16.67
N VAL A 96 5.74 19.02 -17.16
CA VAL A 96 6.26 18.60 -18.47
C VAL A 96 5.12 18.43 -19.47
N LYS A 97 3.91 18.07 -19.00
CA LYS A 97 2.71 18.05 -19.82
C LYS A 97 2.50 19.42 -20.47
N ASN A 98 2.31 19.40 -21.78
CA ASN A 98 1.98 20.59 -22.53
C ASN A 98 0.53 20.98 -22.22
N CYS A 99 0.35 22.17 -21.69
CA CYS A 99 -0.94 22.77 -21.40
C CYS A 99 -0.94 24.20 -21.94
N GLU A 100 -1.96 24.57 -22.71
CA GLU A 100 -2.10 25.94 -23.24
C GLU A 100 -2.28 26.96 -22.12
N ASP A 101 -3.06 26.60 -21.10
CA ASP A 101 -3.28 27.37 -19.87
C ASP A 101 -2.95 26.50 -18.66
N THR A 102 -1.87 26.83 -17.95
CA THR A 102 -1.44 26.07 -16.77
C THR A 102 -2.41 26.17 -15.59
N THR A 103 -3.29 27.17 -15.56
CA THR A 103 -4.33 27.30 -14.53
C THR A 103 -5.51 26.35 -14.75
N LYS A 104 -5.66 25.82 -15.96
CA LYS A 104 -6.67 24.83 -16.37
C LYS A 104 -6.04 23.48 -16.74
N CYS A 105 -4.78 23.29 -16.37
CA CYS A 105 -4.04 22.08 -16.68
C CYS A 105 -4.36 21.01 -15.63
N TYR A 106 -5.08 19.97 -16.05
CA TYR A 106 -5.25 18.75 -15.24
C TYR A 106 -3.92 18.02 -15.17
N ALA A 107 -3.09 18.40 -14.19
CA ALA A 107 -1.83 17.75 -13.90
C ALA A 107 -1.79 17.28 -12.45
N PHE A 108 -1.43 16.02 -12.24
CA PHE A 108 -1.60 15.37 -10.95
C PHE A 108 -0.26 15.07 -10.28
N ARG A 109 0.07 15.91 -9.28
CA ARG A 109 1.25 15.76 -8.44
C ARG A 109 0.85 15.66 -6.99
N MET A 110 1.06 14.48 -6.42
CA MET A 110 0.87 14.19 -5.01
C MET A 110 2.23 14.27 -4.29
N PRO A 111 2.27 14.74 -3.03
CA PRO A 111 3.47 14.63 -2.19
C PRO A 111 3.95 13.17 -2.09
N THR A 112 5.25 12.94 -1.98
CA THR A 112 5.77 11.56 -1.82
C THR A 112 5.27 10.90 -0.54
N SER A 113 4.96 11.70 0.50
CA SER A 113 4.34 11.23 1.75
C SER A 113 2.98 10.57 1.56
N TYR A 114 2.29 10.78 0.42
CA TYR A 114 1.02 10.11 0.11
C TYR A 114 1.21 8.63 -0.22
N ILE A 115 2.44 8.13 -0.27
CA ILE A 115 2.69 6.69 -0.21
C ILE A 115 2.18 6.07 1.10
N HIS A 116 2.14 6.82 2.20
CA HIS A 116 1.71 6.31 3.50
C HIS A 116 0.25 5.82 3.53
N PRO A 117 -0.77 6.63 3.14
CA PRO A 117 -2.15 6.14 3.06
C PRO A 117 -2.30 4.97 2.08
N ILE A 118 -1.58 4.97 0.94
CA ILE A 118 -1.60 3.86 -0.02
C ILE A 118 -1.07 2.57 0.63
N ASN A 119 0.04 2.64 1.35
CA ASN A 119 0.59 1.49 2.05
C ASN A 119 -0.33 1.01 3.19
N CYS A 120 -0.90 1.93 3.97
CA CYS A 120 -1.87 1.60 5.02
C CYS A 120 -3.14 0.95 4.47
N ALA A 121 -3.55 1.26 3.24
CA ALA A 121 -4.68 0.62 2.58
C ALA A 121 -4.42 -0.83 2.15
N GLY A 122 -3.16 -1.30 2.19
CA GLY A 122 -2.82 -2.69 1.91
C GLY A 122 -2.57 -3.01 0.42
N PHE A 123 -2.22 -2.02 -0.40
CA PHE A 123 -1.87 -2.26 -1.81
C PHE A 123 -0.56 -3.02 -1.94
N ASP A 124 -0.58 -4.13 -2.70
CA ASP A 124 0.61 -4.92 -3.04
C ASP A 124 1.21 -4.51 -4.38
N LEU A 125 0.34 -4.11 -5.32
CA LEU A 125 0.72 -3.74 -6.69
C LEU A 125 0.04 -2.44 -7.12
N ILE A 126 0.83 -1.53 -7.66
CA ILE A 126 0.33 -0.30 -8.28
C ILE A 126 0.72 -0.26 -9.76
N SER A 127 -0.29 -0.18 -10.62
CA SER A 127 -0.12 0.16 -12.02
C SER A 127 0.23 1.64 -12.17
N LEU A 128 1.21 1.91 -13.02
CA LEU A 128 1.59 3.23 -13.49
C LEU A 128 1.21 3.44 -14.96
N ALA A 129 0.49 2.48 -15.56
CA ALA A 129 -0.08 2.60 -16.91
C ALA A 129 -1.27 3.57 -16.87
N ASN A 130 -0.97 4.85 -16.73
CA ASN A 130 -1.95 5.90 -16.56
C ASN A 130 -1.56 7.11 -17.42
N ASN A 131 -2.54 7.81 -17.99
CA ASN A 131 -2.32 8.95 -18.89
C ASN A 131 -1.68 10.16 -18.18
N HIS A 132 -1.74 10.23 -16.85
CA HIS A 132 -1.12 11.27 -16.03
C HIS A 132 0.21 10.87 -15.40
N SER A 133 0.65 9.61 -15.56
CA SER A 133 1.98 9.14 -15.12
C SER A 133 3.14 9.98 -15.70
N GLY A 134 2.90 10.66 -16.82
CA GLY A 134 3.87 11.49 -17.53
C GLY A 134 3.79 12.99 -17.28
N ASP A 135 2.87 13.48 -16.45
CA ASP A 135 2.62 14.92 -16.29
C ASP A 135 3.87 15.70 -15.86
N PHE A 136 4.70 15.08 -15.03
CA PHE A 136 5.97 15.62 -14.50
C PHE A 136 7.19 14.87 -15.07
N GLY A 137 7.01 14.24 -16.23
CA GLY A 137 8.04 13.58 -17.02
C GLY A 137 8.78 12.46 -16.29
N ARG A 138 10.04 12.25 -16.69
CA ARG A 138 10.88 11.17 -16.15
C ARG A 138 11.13 11.32 -14.65
N LYS A 139 11.26 12.55 -14.14
CA LYS A 139 11.47 12.81 -12.71
C LYS A 139 10.27 12.32 -11.88
N GLY A 140 9.05 12.66 -12.32
CA GLY A 140 7.82 12.18 -11.68
C GLY A 140 7.74 10.65 -11.65
N ARG A 141 7.93 10.00 -12.81
CA ARG A 141 7.89 8.52 -12.89
C ARG A 141 8.88 7.82 -11.98
N LEU A 142 10.14 8.29 -11.96
CA LEU A 142 11.17 7.68 -11.12
C LEU A 142 10.91 7.90 -9.62
N SER A 143 10.46 9.10 -9.25
CA SER A 143 10.06 9.42 -7.87
C SER A 143 8.91 8.52 -7.41
N THR A 144 7.91 8.30 -8.27
CA THR A 144 6.81 7.37 -8.00
C THR A 144 7.28 5.94 -7.79
N ILE A 145 8.13 5.42 -8.69
CA ILE A 145 8.68 4.06 -8.56
C ILE A 145 9.45 3.93 -7.24
N GLU A 146 10.25 4.94 -6.88
CA GLU A 146 11.04 4.92 -5.65
C GLU A 146 10.17 4.95 -4.40
N ALA A 147 9.13 5.79 -4.38
CA ALA A 147 8.17 5.83 -3.29
C ALA A 147 7.49 4.47 -3.09
N LEU A 148 6.95 3.88 -4.16
CA LEU A 148 6.33 2.54 -4.13
C LEU A 148 7.30 1.48 -3.62
N ARG A 149 8.53 1.46 -4.18
CA ARG A 149 9.59 0.53 -3.77
C ARG A 149 9.95 0.68 -2.29
N SER A 150 10.01 1.91 -1.78
CA SER A 150 10.34 2.18 -0.37
C SER A 150 9.26 1.68 0.61
N ALA A 151 8.02 1.55 0.14
CA ALA A 151 6.90 1.00 0.90
C ALA A 151 6.73 -0.52 0.72
N GLY A 152 7.57 -1.17 -0.11
CA GLY A 152 7.42 -2.60 -0.42
C GLY A 152 6.32 -2.89 -1.45
N ILE A 153 5.79 -1.88 -2.13
CA ILE A 153 4.72 -2.01 -3.11
C ILE A 153 5.32 -2.24 -4.50
N HIS A 154 4.86 -3.27 -5.20
CA HIS A 154 5.29 -3.57 -6.56
C HIS A 154 4.71 -2.54 -7.54
N ALA A 155 5.45 -2.28 -8.62
CA ALA A 155 5.05 -1.31 -9.64
C ALA A 155 5.32 -1.84 -11.06
N GLY A 156 4.37 -1.61 -11.97
CA GLY A 156 4.45 -1.94 -13.40
C GLY A 156 3.65 -0.95 -14.26
N GLY A 157 3.55 -1.21 -15.58
CA GLY A 157 2.71 -0.41 -16.49
C GLY A 157 3.39 0.76 -17.20
N LEU A 158 4.64 1.11 -16.87
CA LEU A 158 5.41 2.09 -17.65
C LEU A 158 6.03 1.43 -18.88
N THR A 159 6.27 2.17 -19.96
CA THR A 159 7.00 1.65 -21.14
C THR A 159 8.39 1.10 -20.78
N SER A 160 9.06 1.69 -19.79
CA SER A 160 10.36 1.22 -19.28
C SER A 160 10.28 0.02 -18.34
N LYS A 161 9.09 -0.30 -17.82
CA LYS A 161 8.82 -1.42 -16.92
C LYS A 161 7.36 -1.87 -17.12
N PRO A 162 7.05 -2.56 -18.23
CA PRO A 162 5.67 -2.81 -18.65
C PRO A 162 4.92 -3.73 -17.68
N ALA A 163 5.62 -4.67 -17.06
CA ALA A 163 5.06 -5.60 -16.09
C ALA A 163 6.04 -5.83 -14.92
N VAL A 164 5.53 -6.47 -13.87
CA VAL A 164 6.31 -6.98 -12.72
C VAL A 164 5.78 -8.36 -12.36
N ILE A 165 6.67 -9.27 -12.00
CA ILE A 165 6.37 -10.59 -11.45
C ILE A 165 6.82 -10.56 -9.99
N PHE A 166 5.97 -11.02 -9.08
CA PHE A 166 6.25 -11.02 -7.65
C PHE A 166 5.56 -12.19 -6.94
N GLU A 167 5.99 -12.45 -5.71
CA GLU A 167 5.42 -13.43 -4.78
C GLU A 167 5.00 -12.69 -3.50
N ARG A 168 3.95 -13.18 -2.82
CA ARG A 168 3.39 -12.59 -1.59
C ARG A 168 3.35 -13.64 -0.49
#